data_AF-A0A8C1LCT4-F1
#
_entry.id   AF-A0A8C1LCT4-F1
#
_cell.length_a   1.000
_cell.length_b   1.000
_cell.length_c   1.000
_cell.angle_alpha   90.00
_cell.angle_beta   90.00
_cell.angle_gamma   90.00
#
_symmetry.space_group_name_H-M   'P 1'
#
loop_
_entity.id
_entity.type
_entity.pdbx_description
1 polymer ?
#
loop_
_entity_poly.entity_id
_entity_poly.type
_entity_poly.pdbx_seq_one_letter_code
_entity_poly.pdbx_strand_id
1 'polypeptide(L)'
;MSGKDFESLEKVLVTCLPEAELTEVRRLLFGKQLKNLNLPQSAIDAAEEQDFDLKGYVFEASPEQLRPPRTVRVGLIQNKIVLPTDAPVLEQITALHKRVGEMVEVAAMCGVNIVCFQEAWTMPFAFCTREREPWTEFAESAEDGLTTRFCIQLAKKYNMVVVSPILERDEIHGGTLWNTAVVVSNNGNVLGKSRKNHIPRVGDFNESTYYMEGNTGHPVFQTQFGKIAVNICYGRHHPLNWLMYSIHGAELIFNPSATVGLLSEPMWPIEARNAAIANHCFTCAINRVGTEYFENEFTSGDGKKAHHDFGHFYGSSYVAAPDGSRSPGLSRTRDGLLVTEMDLNLNRQVADKWNFKMTGRYEMYAEELKKAIQHDFKPNIKE
;
A
#
# COMPACT_ATOMS: atom_id res chain seq x y z
N MET A 1 -12.02 19.54 -12.79
CA MET A 1 -10.59 19.71 -13.14
C MET A 1 -9.77 19.54 -11.86
N SER A 2 -9.32 18.33 -11.51
CA SER A 2 -8.13 18.22 -10.65
C SER A 2 -6.97 18.49 -11.59
N GLY A 3 -6.32 19.65 -11.46
CA GLY A 3 -5.21 20.00 -12.34
C GLY A 3 -4.13 18.93 -12.27
N LYS A 4 -3.61 18.52 -13.43
CA LYS A 4 -2.34 17.79 -13.52
C LYS A 4 -1.19 18.57 -12.83
N ASP A 5 -1.42 19.86 -12.57
CA ASP A 5 -0.53 20.80 -11.89
C ASP A 5 -0.64 20.81 -10.35
N PHE A 6 -1.59 20.07 -9.75
CA PHE A 6 -1.69 19.98 -8.28
C PHE A 6 -0.72 18.92 -7.75
N GLU A 7 0.36 19.37 -7.13
CA GLU A 7 1.47 18.50 -6.67
C GLU A 7 1.18 17.80 -5.33
N SER A 8 0.70 18.55 -4.33
CA SER A 8 0.28 17.99 -3.02
C SER A 8 -0.64 18.95 -2.27
N LEU A 9 -1.53 18.39 -1.44
CA LEU A 9 -2.39 19.15 -0.53
C LEU A 9 -1.59 19.93 0.49
N GLU A 10 -0.56 19.30 1.05
CA GLU A 10 0.22 19.84 2.14
C GLU A 10 1.03 21.07 1.72
N LYS A 11 1.56 21.10 0.49
CA LYS A 11 2.23 22.27 -0.05
C LYS A 11 1.26 23.45 -0.14
N VAL A 12 0.05 23.25 -0.66
CA VAL A 12 -0.97 24.31 -0.75
C VAL A 12 -1.39 24.81 0.63
N LEU A 13 -1.63 23.91 1.59
CA LEU A 13 -1.99 24.32 2.95
C LEU A 13 -0.90 25.17 3.59
N VAL A 14 0.38 24.80 3.42
CA VAL A 14 1.52 25.55 3.96
C VAL A 14 1.68 26.92 3.28
N THR A 15 1.49 27.00 1.97
CA THR A 15 1.68 28.25 1.22
C THR A 15 0.52 29.24 1.43
N CYS A 16 -0.69 28.75 1.67
CA CYS A 16 -1.89 29.58 1.66
C CYS A 16 -2.46 29.92 3.03
N LEU A 17 -2.07 29.25 4.11
CA LEU A 17 -2.62 29.47 5.45
C LEU A 17 -1.62 30.14 6.41
N PRO A 18 -2.05 31.09 7.26
CA PRO A 18 -1.28 31.55 8.41
C PRO A 18 -0.95 30.41 9.37
N GLU A 19 0.18 30.49 10.09
CA GLU A 19 0.67 29.40 10.96
C GLU A 19 -0.34 28.93 12.01
N ALA A 20 -1.10 29.86 12.60
CA ALA A 20 -2.13 29.53 13.60
C ALA A 20 -3.28 28.71 12.99
N GLU A 21 -3.74 29.09 11.78
CA GLU A 21 -4.78 28.36 11.06
C GLU A 21 -4.26 27.01 10.54
N LEU A 22 -3.03 26.99 10.03
CA LEU A 22 -2.35 25.78 9.56
C LEU A 22 -2.22 24.75 10.69
N THR A 23 -1.94 25.19 11.91
CA THR A 23 -1.88 24.31 13.09
C THR A 23 -3.22 23.63 13.35
N GLU A 24 -4.33 24.39 13.30
CA GLU A 24 -5.67 23.83 13.52
C GLU A 24 -6.14 22.94 12.37
N VAL A 25 -5.89 23.36 11.12
CA VAL A 25 -6.14 22.53 9.94
C VAL A 25 -5.34 21.23 10.04
N ARG A 26 -4.09 21.27 10.50
CA ARG A 26 -3.28 20.06 10.70
C ARG A 26 -3.85 19.15 11.77
N ARG A 27 -4.30 19.70 12.90
CA ARG A 27 -4.95 18.92 13.96
C ARG A 27 -6.21 18.20 13.45
N LEU A 28 -7.03 18.86 12.66
CA LEU A 28 -8.27 18.27 12.12
C LEU A 28 -7.99 17.27 10.99
N LEU A 29 -7.18 17.65 9.99
CA LEU A 29 -6.95 16.83 8.80
C LEU A 29 -5.95 15.70 9.03
N PHE A 30 -4.94 15.88 9.88
CA PHE A 30 -3.88 14.88 10.11
C PHE A 30 -3.88 14.31 11.53
N GLY A 31 -4.72 14.82 12.43
CA GLY A 31 -4.83 14.36 13.82
C GLY A 31 -3.83 15.03 14.76
N LYS A 32 -2.62 15.33 14.28
CA LYS A 32 -1.60 16.14 14.95
C LYS A 32 -0.51 16.57 13.97
N GLN A 33 0.31 17.54 14.36
CA GLN A 33 1.57 17.80 13.68
C GLN A 33 2.60 16.74 14.10
N LEU A 34 3.08 15.96 13.13
CA LEU A 34 4.14 14.98 13.39
C LEU A 34 5.50 15.66 13.44
N LYS A 35 6.40 15.07 14.23
CA LYS A 35 7.82 15.42 14.18
C LYS A 35 8.40 14.89 12.86
N ASN A 36 9.22 15.71 12.22
CA ASN A 36 10.05 15.25 11.10
C ASN A 36 11.12 14.29 11.63
N LEU A 37 11.39 13.23 10.90
CA LEU A 37 12.51 12.34 11.17
C LEU A 37 13.79 13.00 10.63
N ASN A 38 14.84 13.02 11.44
CA ASN A 38 16.15 13.48 11.00
C ASN A 38 16.77 12.44 10.07
N LEU A 39 16.66 12.68 8.76
CA LEU A 39 17.20 11.81 7.73
C LEU A 39 18.70 12.09 7.52
N PRO A 40 19.53 11.06 7.27
CA PRO A 40 20.96 11.26 6.99
C PRO A 40 21.17 12.12 5.73
N GLN A 41 22.12 13.06 5.78
CA GLN A 41 22.41 13.93 4.63
C GLN A 41 22.75 13.12 3.38
N SER A 42 23.52 12.03 3.51
CA SER A 42 23.85 11.14 2.39
C SER A 42 22.62 10.53 1.71
N ALA A 43 21.54 10.28 2.46
CA ALA A 43 20.30 9.76 1.91
C ALA A 43 19.51 10.85 1.17
N ILE A 44 19.55 12.08 1.68
CA ILE A 44 18.96 13.25 1.04
C ILE A 44 19.68 13.53 -0.29
N ASP A 45 21.01 13.58 -0.27
CA ASP A 45 21.84 13.84 -1.46
C ASP A 45 21.60 12.74 -2.52
N ALA A 46 21.54 11.47 -2.11
CA ALA A 46 21.26 10.36 -3.02
C ALA A 46 19.84 10.42 -3.61
N ALA A 47 18.83 10.81 -2.84
CA ALA A 47 17.48 10.98 -3.34
C ALA A 47 17.36 12.15 -4.34
N GLU A 48 18.09 13.23 -4.09
CA GLU A 48 18.17 14.38 -5.00
C GLU A 48 18.88 14.01 -6.32
N GLU A 49 20.03 13.33 -6.23
CA GLU A 49 20.77 12.83 -7.41
C GLU A 49 19.92 11.87 -8.26
N GLN A 50 19.13 11.02 -7.59
CA GLN A 50 18.27 10.04 -8.24
C GLN A 50 16.86 10.59 -8.58
N ASP A 51 16.59 11.88 -8.37
CA ASP A 51 15.31 12.56 -8.66
C ASP A 51 14.07 11.83 -8.12
N PHE A 52 14.00 11.66 -6.79
CA PHE A 52 12.75 11.27 -6.12
C PHE A 52 12.57 11.97 -4.78
N ASP A 53 11.33 12.08 -4.31
CA ASP A 53 11.02 12.72 -3.04
C ASP A 53 11.44 11.83 -1.87
N LEU A 54 12.19 12.37 -0.90
CA LEU A 54 12.48 11.70 0.36
C LEU A 54 11.83 12.47 1.52
N LYS A 55 10.91 11.83 2.26
CA LYS A 55 10.27 12.43 3.45
C LYS A 55 10.35 11.51 4.66
N GLY A 56 10.45 12.10 5.85
CA GLY A 56 10.66 11.40 7.10
C GLY A 56 9.74 11.89 8.23
N TYR A 57 9.02 10.99 8.92
CA TYR A 57 8.16 11.35 10.06
C TYR A 57 8.28 10.37 11.23
N VAL A 58 7.88 10.81 12.43
CA VAL A 58 7.92 10.01 13.66
C VAL A 58 6.54 9.89 14.32
N PHE A 59 6.19 8.67 14.71
CA PHE A 59 5.05 8.33 15.57
C PHE A 59 5.53 7.73 16.90
N GLU A 60 5.39 8.49 17.97
CA GLU A 60 5.82 8.09 19.31
C GLU A 60 4.69 7.44 20.11
N ALA A 61 5.05 6.53 21.01
CA ALA A 61 4.19 6.02 22.07
C ALA A 61 4.63 6.58 23.43
N SER A 62 3.77 6.50 24.42
CA SER A 62 4.16 6.85 25.80
C SER A 62 5.12 5.78 26.34
N PRO A 63 6.11 6.13 27.19
CA PRO A 63 6.97 5.14 27.83
C PRO A 63 6.16 4.14 28.68
N GLU A 64 6.50 2.86 28.59
CA GLU A 64 5.92 1.80 29.43
C GLU A 64 6.93 1.35 30.49
N GLN A 65 6.45 1.02 31.70
CA GLN A 65 7.31 0.54 32.78
C GLN A 65 7.79 -0.90 32.59
N LEU A 66 6.97 -1.73 31.92
CA LEU A 66 7.23 -3.16 31.76
C LEU A 66 7.80 -3.54 30.40
N ARG A 67 7.76 -2.62 29.42
CA ARG A 67 8.11 -2.91 28.04
C ARG A 67 9.00 -1.81 27.49
N PRO A 68 10.12 -2.16 26.85
CA PRO A 68 10.89 -1.19 26.11
C PRO A 68 10.08 -0.69 24.90
N PRO A 69 10.39 0.52 24.37
CA PRO A 69 9.89 0.97 23.08
C PRO A 69 10.14 -0.07 21.99
N ARG A 70 9.15 -0.31 21.13
CA ARG A 70 9.27 -1.21 19.97
C ARG A 70 9.33 -0.36 18.70
N THR A 71 10.41 0.41 18.58
CA THR A 71 10.64 1.31 17.46
C THR A 71 10.99 0.51 16.19
N VAL A 72 10.27 0.79 15.11
CA VAL A 72 10.51 0.25 13.77
C VAL A 72 10.49 1.39 12.76
N ARG A 73 11.33 1.30 11.73
CA ARG A 73 11.29 2.19 10.56
C ARG A 73 10.70 1.48 9.35
N VAL A 74 9.67 2.07 8.76
CA VAL A 74 9.01 1.57 7.55
C VAL A 74 9.30 2.51 6.38
N GLY A 75 9.63 1.95 5.23
CA GLY A 75 9.81 2.64 3.96
C GLY A 75 8.69 2.30 2.98
N LEU A 76 8.06 3.33 2.41
CA LEU A 76 7.02 3.19 1.40
C LEU A 76 7.53 3.78 0.09
N ILE A 77 7.58 2.96 -0.95
CA ILE A 77 8.05 3.39 -2.28
C ILE A 77 6.86 3.52 -3.23
N GLN A 78 6.70 4.71 -3.79
CA GLN A 78 5.85 4.97 -4.94
C GLN A 78 6.73 5.35 -6.13
N ASN A 79 6.43 4.81 -7.31
CA ASN A 79 7.21 5.10 -8.52
C ASN A 79 6.36 4.97 -9.81
N LYS A 80 6.83 5.63 -10.87
CA LYS A 80 6.35 5.45 -12.24
C LYS A 80 6.95 4.18 -12.86
N ILE A 81 6.38 3.73 -13.97
CA ILE A 81 7.11 2.88 -14.92
C ILE A 81 8.29 3.64 -15.52
N VAL A 82 9.35 2.92 -15.90
CA VAL A 82 10.60 3.52 -16.37
C VAL A 82 10.67 3.58 -17.90
N LEU A 83 10.31 2.48 -18.56
CA LEU A 83 10.30 2.37 -20.01
C LEU A 83 8.88 2.48 -20.58
N PRO A 84 8.73 2.84 -21.86
CA PRO A 84 7.46 2.74 -22.58
C PRO A 84 6.84 1.34 -22.48
N THR A 85 5.51 1.28 -22.56
CA THR A 85 4.76 0.03 -22.35
C THR A 85 4.92 -0.97 -23.51
N ASP A 86 5.42 -0.52 -24.67
CA ASP A 86 5.75 -1.31 -25.86
C ASP A 86 7.18 -1.86 -25.86
N ALA A 87 8.01 -1.53 -24.85
CA ALA A 87 9.33 -2.12 -24.70
C ALA A 87 9.24 -3.61 -24.33
N PRO A 88 10.29 -4.43 -24.57
CA PRO A 88 10.29 -5.84 -24.18
C PRO A 88 10.03 -6.03 -22.67
N VAL A 89 9.17 -7.01 -22.32
CA VAL A 89 8.74 -7.29 -20.93
C VAL A 89 9.92 -7.38 -19.95
N LEU A 90 10.96 -8.13 -20.31
CA LEU A 90 12.14 -8.31 -19.46
C LEU A 90 12.91 -6.99 -19.24
N GLU A 91 12.99 -6.13 -20.25
CA GLU A 91 13.65 -4.82 -20.13
C GLU A 91 12.85 -3.90 -19.21
N GLN A 92 11.51 -3.91 -19.31
CA GLN A 92 10.64 -3.15 -18.40
C GLN A 92 10.82 -3.60 -16.94
N ILE A 93 10.81 -4.92 -16.68
CA ILE A 93 11.03 -5.47 -15.33
C ILE A 93 12.42 -5.08 -14.81
N THR A 94 13.46 -5.24 -15.65
CA THR A 94 14.85 -4.92 -15.26
C THR A 94 15.03 -3.44 -14.93
N ALA A 95 14.41 -2.55 -15.72
CA ALA A 95 14.45 -1.11 -15.47
C ALA A 95 13.75 -0.75 -14.14
N LEU A 96 12.61 -1.39 -13.84
CA LEU A 96 11.91 -1.24 -12.57
C LEU A 96 12.72 -1.79 -11.39
N HIS A 97 13.36 -2.96 -11.53
CA HIS A 97 14.26 -3.51 -10.51
C HIS A 97 15.41 -2.55 -10.20
N LYS A 98 16.04 -1.98 -11.23
CA LYS A 98 17.11 -0.97 -11.04
C LYS A 98 16.58 0.24 -10.29
N ARG A 99 15.48 0.85 -10.76
CA ARG A 99 14.90 2.05 -10.15
C ARG A 99 14.50 1.85 -8.69
N VAL A 100 13.78 0.77 -8.39
CA VAL A 100 13.35 0.45 -7.02
C VAL A 100 14.55 0.04 -6.16
N GLY A 101 15.53 -0.65 -6.73
CA GLY A 101 16.78 -0.99 -6.05
C GLY A 101 17.50 0.24 -5.53
N GLU A 102 17.69 1.26 -6.36
CA GLU A 102 18.26 2.57 -6.01
C GLU A 102 17.52 3.22 -4.83
N MET A 103 16.19 3.26 -4.88
CA MET A 103 15.35 3.79 -3.78
C MET A 103 15.45 2.96 -2.50
N VAL A 104 15.61 1.63 -2.61
CA VAL A 104 15.83 0.75 -1.45
C VAL A 104 17.19 0.98 -0.82
N GLU A 105 18.23 1.31 -1.60
CA GLU A 105 19.54 1.67 -1.05
C GLU A 105 19.42 2.92 -0.17
N VAL A 106 18.68 3.93 -0.62
CA VAL A 106 18.39 5.14 0.17
C VAL A 106 17.55 4.81 1.41
N ALA A 107 16.55 3.91 1.30
CA ALA A 107 15.79 3.42 2.44
C ALA A 107 16.69 2.77 3.50
N ALA A 108 17.69 1.98 3.06
CA ALA A 108 18.67 1.38 3.95
C ALA A 108 19.56 2.42 4.63
N MET A 109 20.00 3.47 3.91
CA MET A 109 20.72 4.61 4.53
C MET A 109 19.88 5.27 5.63
N CYS A 110 18.56 5.36 5.44
CA CYS A 110 17.61 5.90 6.42
C CYS A 110 17.32 4.93 7.58
N GLY A 111 17.91 3.74 7.60
CA GLY A 111 17.71 2.73 8.64
C GLY A 111 16.35 2.03 8.58
N VAL A 112 15.71 1.96 7.40
CA VAL A 112 14.45 1.26 7.22
C VAL A 112 14.59 -0.23 7.53
N ASN A 113 13.65 -0.75 8.33
CA ASN A 113 13.59 -2.16 8.71
C ASN A 113 12.63 -2.97 7.83
N ILE A 114 11.55 -2.34 7.34
CA ILE A 114 10.54 -2.96 6.48
C ILE A 114 10.29 -2.02 5.30
N VAL A 115 10.50 -2.48 4.08
CA VAL A 115 10.15 -1.74 2.86
C VAL A 115 8.99 -2.41 2.15
N CYS A 116 8.06 -1.62 1.63
CA CYS A 116 6.94 -2.10 0.83
C CYS A 116 6.84 -1.30 -0.48
N PHE A 117 6.59 -2.01 -1.57
CA PHE A 117 6.37 -1.44 -2.89
C PHE A 117 4.87 -1.30 -3.18
N GLN A 118 4.53 -0.53 -4.22
CA GLN A 118 3.16 -0.39 -4.72
C GLN A 118 2.62 -1.68 -5.38
N GLU A 119 1.34 -1.69 -5.75
CA GLU A 119 0.73 -2.86 -6.40
C GLU A 119 1.32 -3.12 -7.78
N ALA A 120 1.57 -4.42 -8.08
CA ALA A 120 2.09 -4.91 -9.34
C ALA A 120 3.29 -4.08 -9.82
N TRP A 121 4.23 -3.79 -8.91
CA TRP A 121 5.28 -2.79 -9.11
C TRP A 121 6.24 -3.11 -10.26
N THR A 122 6.26 -4.37 -10.72
CA THR A 122 7.11 -4.89 -11.79
C THR A 122 6.54 -4.72 -13.20
N MET A 123 5.34 -4.15 -13.33
CA MET A 123 4.68 -4.00 -14.63
C MET A 123 3.93 -2.66 -14.77
N PRO A 124 3.67 -2.20 -16.01
CA PRO A 124 2.57 -1.28 -16.29
C PRO A 124 1.26 -1.90 -15.82
N PHE A 125 0.31 -1.08 -15.38
CA PHE A 125 -0.98 -1.51 -14.91
C PHE A 125 -1.94 -1.80 -16.08
N ALA A 126 -1.53 -2.74 -16.95
CA ALA A 126 -2.14 -3.05 -18.24
C ALA A 126 -3.54 -3.70 -18.15
N PHE A 127 -4.09 -3.88 -16.95
CA PHE A 127 -5.39 -4.53 -16.79
C PHE A 127 -6.54 -3.76 -17.47
N CYS A 128 -6.37 -2.48 -17.81
CA CYS A 128 -7.34 -1.72 -18.61
C CYS A 128 -7.53 -2.25 -20.03
N THR A 129 -6.46 -2.78 -20.65
CA THR A 129 -6.48 -3.20 -22.06
C THR A 129 -7.30 -4.47 -22.25
N ARG A 130 -7.38 -5.30 -21.18
CA ARG A 130 -7.98 -6.65 -21.17
C ARG A 130 -7.26 -7.66 -22.07
N GLU A 131 -6.14 -7.28 -22.66
CA GLU A 131 -5.33 -8.13 -23.52
C GLU A 131 -4.54 -9.15 -22.69
N ARG A 132 -4.39 -10.37 -23.20
CA ARG A 132 -3.63 -11.41 -22.51
C ARG A 132 -2.13 -11.30 -22.80
N GLU A 133 -1.78 -11.15 -24.07
CA GLU A 133 -0.40 -11.05 -24.53
C GLU A 133 -0.08 -9.58 -24.84
N PRO A 134 1.15 -9.10 -24.54
CA PRO A 134 2.20 -9.80 -23.80
C PRO A 134 2.02 -9.71 -22.26
N TRP A 135 0.97 -9.06 -21.76
CA TRP A 135 0.84 -8.66 -20.34
C TRP A 135 0.91 -9.82 -19.34
N THR A 136 0.44 -11.01 -19.71
CA THR A 136 0.52 -12.20 -18.84
C THR A 136 1.92 -12.82 -18.76
N GLU A 137 2.88 -12.40 -19.60
CA GLU A 137 4.29 -12.78 -19.48
C GLU A 137 4.99 -12.09 -18.30
N PHE A 138 4.44 -10.97 -17.79
CA PHE A 138 4.91 -10.37 -16.53
C PHE A 138 4.64 -11.24 -15.31
N ALA A 139 3.80 -12.27 -15.43
CA ALA A 139 3.47 -13.14 -14.31
C ALA A 139 4.64 -14.06 -13.97
N GLU A 140 5.13 -13.99 -12.74
CA GLU A 140 6.26 -14.76 -12.24
C GLU A 140 5.85 -15.70 -11.11
N SER A 141 6.66 -16.71 -10.80
CA SER A 141 6.47 -17.48 -9.57
C SER A 141 6.68 -16.61 -8.32
N ALA A 142 5.81 -16.78 -7.32
CA ALA A 142 5.88 -16.01 -6.09
C ALA A 142 7.12 -16.33 -5.24
N GLU A 143 7.56 -17.59 -5.22
CA GLU A 143 8.66 -18.04 -4.37
C GLU A 143 10.03 -17.95 -5.07
N ASP A 144 10.09 -18.22 -6.38
CA ASP A 144 11.33 -18.30 -7.15
C ASP A 144 11.31 -17.48 -8.44
N GLY A 145 10.41 -16.52 -8.59
CA GLY A 145 10.46 -15.52 -9.66
C GLY A 145 11.77 -14.71 -9.68
N LEU A 146 12.09 -14.13 -10.82
CA LEU A 146 13.22 -13.19 -10.97
C LEU A 146 13.12 -12.06 -9.94
N THR A 147 11.91 -11.52 -9.77
CA THR A 147 11.60 -10.44 -8.84
C THR A 147 11.79 -10.88 -7.39
N THR A 148 11.28 -12.05 -6.98
CA THR A 148 11.46 -12.53 -5.60
C THR A 148 12.95 -12.77 -5.29
N ARG A 149 13.73 -13.32 -6.24
CA ARG A 149 15.18 -13.47 -6.07
C ARG A 149 15.90 -12.13 -5.91
N PHE A 150 15.51 -11.12 -6.67
CA PHE A 150 16.02 -9.75 -6.50
C PHE A 150 15.68 -9.21 -5.10
N CYS A 151 14.44 -9.36 -4.64
CA CYS A 151 14.04 -8.96 -3.28
C CYS A 151 14.80 -9.70 -2.17
N ILE A 152 15.12 -10.99 -2.35
CA ILE A 152 15.94 -11.77 -1.42
C ILE A 152 17.35 -11.18 -1.29
N GLN A 153 17.95 -10.75 -2.40
CA GLN A 153 19.27 -10.11 -2.39
C GLN A 153 19.25 -8.79 -1.62
N LEU A 154 18.25 -7.93 -1.89
CA LEU A 154 18.07 -6.67 -1.16
C LEU A 154 17.85 -6.91 0.34
N ALA A 155 16.96 -7.84 0.69
CA ALA A 155 16.63 -8.17 2.07
C ALA A 155 17.87 -8.58 2.87
N LYS A 156 18.70 -9.48 2.31
CA LYS A 156 19.97 -9.91 2.93
C LYS A 156 21.00 -8.79 3.01
N LYS A 157 21.17 -8.03 1.92
CA LYS A 157 22.17 -6.95 1.83
C LYS A 157 21.92 -5.88 2.90
N TYR A 158 20.65 -5.56 3.17
CA TYR A 158 20.27 -4.45 4.05
C TYR A 158 19.66 -4.88 5.39
N ASN A 159 19.58 -6.19 5.67
CA ASN A 159 18.91 -6.73 6.85
C ASN A 159 17.50 -6.15 7.04
N MET A 160 16.72 -6.14 5.96
CA MET A 160 15.38 -5.54 5.92
C MET A 160 14.33 -6.52 5.41
N VAL A 161 13.11 -6.44 5.94
CA VAL A 161 11.96 -7.15 5.37
C VAL A 161 11.51 -6.43 4.10
N VAL A 162 11.22 -7.19 3.05
CA VAL A 162 10.73 -6.66 1.77
C VAL A 162 9.34 -7.22 1.48
N VAL A 163 8.37 -6.34 1.24
CA VAL A 163 7.01 -6.69 0.81
C VAL A 163 6.86 -6.34 -0.67
N SER A 164 6.67 -7.36 -1.51
CA SER A 164 6.72 -7.27 -2.98
C SER A 164 5.40 -7.72 -3.63
N PRO A 165 4.52 -6.79 -4.02
CA PRO A 165 3.28 -7.10 -4.76
C PRO A 165 3.52 -7.31 -6.25
N ILE A 166 3.26 -8.51 -6.75
CA ILE A 166 3.51 -8.94 -8.14
C ILE A 166 2.26 -9.60 -8.76
N LEU A 167 2.29 -9.76 -10.08
CA LEU A 167 1.45 -10.74 -10.77
C LEU A 167 2.11 -12.11 -10.63
N GLU A 168 1.45 -13.03 -9.93
CA GLU A 168 1.92 -14.40 -9.71
C GLU A 168 1.38 -15.33 -10.80
N ARG A 169 2.23 -16.24 -11.28
CA ARG A 169 1.85 -17.44 -12.03
C ARG A 169 2.05 -18.67 -11.16
N ASP A 170 0.96 -19.36 -10.83
CA ASP A 170 0.98 -20.58 -10.02
C ASP A 170 1.07 -21.82 -10.91
N GLU A 171 2.31 -22.23 -11.22
CA GLU A 171 2.60 -23.37 -12.08
C GLU A 171 2.05 -24.70 -11.53
N ILE A 172 2.03 -24.86 -10.20
CA ILE A 172 1.51 -26.07 -9.55
C ILE A 172 0.00 -26.20 -9.77
N HIS A 173 -0.72 -25.08 -9.83
CA HIS A 173 -2.16 -25.03 -10.06
C HIS A 173 -2.50 -24.58 -11.49
N GLY A 174 -1.85 -25.21 -12.47
CA GLY A 174 -2.20 -25.09 -13.89
C GLY A 174 -1.84 -23.75 -14.53
N GLY A 175 -0.83 -23.05 -13.99
CA GLY A 175 -0.39 -21.75 -14.50
C GLY A 175 -1.39 -20.62 -14.23
N THR A 176 -2.25 -20.77 -13.22
CA THR A 176 -3.28 -19.78 -12.85
C THR A 176 -2.61 -18.48 -12.39
N LEU A 177 -3.17 -17.35 -12.83
CA LEU A 177 -2.67 -16.03 -12.46
C LEU A 177 -3.30 -15.52 -11.16
N TRP A 178 -2.53 -14.80 -10.36
CA TRP A 178 -2.96 -14.21 -9.10
C TRP A 178 -2.33 -12.83 -8.88
N ASN A 179 -3.04 -11.93 -8.21
CA ASN A 179 -2.43 -10.72 -7.67
C ASN A 179 -1.97 -10.99 -6.23
N THR A 180 -0.65 -10.90 -6.01
CA THR A 180 -0.01 -11.52 -4.85
C THR A 180 1.05 -10.62 -4.23
N ALA A 181 1.00 -10.44 -2.92
CA ALA A 181 2.07 -9.86 -2.14
C ALA A 181 2.96 -10.96 -1.54
N VAL A 182 4.24 -10.95 -1.90
CA VAL A 182 5.27 -11.83 -1.34
C VAL A 182 5.98 -11.11 -0.19
N VAL A 183 6.19 -11.80 0.93
CA VAL A 183 6.91 -11.26 2.09
C VAL A 183 8.24 -11.97 2.24
N VAL A 184 9.33 -11.23 2.07
CA VAL A 184 10.70 -11.72 2.24
C VAL A 184 11.26 -11.20 3.57
N SER A 185 11.70 -12.13 4.42
CA SER A 185 12.35 -11.85 5.69
C SER A 185 13.69 -11.14 5.51
N ASN A 186 14.16 -10.44 6.54
CA ASN A 186 15.46 -9.77 6.57
C ASN A 186 16.68 -10.68 6.42
N ASN A 187 16.51 -11.99 6.66
CA ASN A 187 17.54 -13.00 6.39
C ASN A 187 17.47 -13.57 4.95
N GLY A 188 16.54 -13.06 4.14
CA GLY A 188 16.28 -13.48 2.76
C GLY A 188 15.45 -14.74 2.60
N ASN A 189 14.85 -15.27 3.66
CA ASN A 189 13.87 -16.36 3.52
C ASN A 189 12.53 -15.77 3.05
N VAL A 190 11.88 -16.39 2.07
CA VAL A 190 10.48 -16.09 1.74
C VAL A 190 9.60 -16.61 2.89
N LEU A 191 8.93 -15.71 3.61
CA LEU A 191 8.02 -16.09 4.71
C LEU A 191 6.70 -16.67 4.20
N GLY A 192 6.30 -16.24 3.00
CA GLY A 192 5.08 -16.69 2.33
C GLY A 192 4.50 -15.59 1.46
N LYS A 193 3.22 -15.75 1.11
CA LYS A 193 2.48 -14.87 0.21
C LYS A 193 1.04 -14.63 0.67
N SER A 194 0.46 -13.51 0.26
CA SER A 194 -0.95 -13.16 0.44
C SER A 194 -1.55 -12.78 -0.91
N ARG A 195 -2.65 -13.42 -1.31
CA ARG A 195 -3.36 -13.15 -2.57
C ARG A 195 -4.49 -12.13 -2.34
N LYS A 196 -4.79 -11.34 -3.36
CA LYS A 196 -5.79 -10.26 -3.29
C LYS A 196 -7.20 -10.82 -3.04
N ASN A 197 -7.75 -10.57 -1.85
CA ASN A 197 -9.06 -11.10 -1.44
C ASN A 197 -10.24 -10.52 -2.24
N HIS A 198 -10.17 -9.24 -2.63
CA HIS A 198 -11.26 -8.54 -3.31
C HIS A 198 -10.79 -8.02 -4.67
N ILE A 199 -11.42 -8.52 -5.74
CA ILE A 199 -11.01 -8.22 -7.12
C ILE A 199 -11.97 -7.18 -7.73
N PRO A 200 -11.47 -6.02 -8.18
CA PRO A 200 -12.30 -5.02 -8.83
C PRO A 200 -12.77 -5.47 -10.21
N ARG A 201 -13.91 -4.91 -10.61
CA ARG A 201 -14.51 -5.06 -11.95
C ARG A 201 -15.00 -3.71 -12.50
N VAL A 202 -14.40 -2.61 -12.04
CA VAL A 202 -14.96 -1.25 -12.20
C VAL A 202 -14.12 -0.42 -13.17
N GLY A 203 -14.74 0.10 -14.22
CA GLY A 203 -14.09 0.98 -15.19
C GLY A 203 -12.88 0.33 -15.88
N ASP A 204 -11.72 0.99 -15.80
CA ASP A 204 -10.46 0.49 -16.34
C ASP A 204 -9.81 -0.60 -15.46
N PHE A 205 -10.30 -0.81 -14.23
CA PHE A 205 -9.82 -1.86 -13.32
C PHE A 205 -10.47 -3.21 -13.63
N ASN A 206 -10.23 -3.74 -14.85
CA ASN A 206 -10.78 -5.01 -15.34
C ASN A 206 -9.97 -6.23 -14.86
N GLU A 207 -9.53 -6.19 -13.60
CA GLU A 207 -8.62 -7.18 -13.01
C GLU A 207 -9.21 -8.60 -12.98
N SER A 208 -10.53 -8.73 -12.82
CA SER A 208 -11.20 -10.05 -12.83
C SER A 208 -11.09 -10.80 -14.16
N THR A 209 -10.61 -10.14 -15.22
CA THR A 209 -10.30 -10.78 -16.50
C THR A 209 -9.01 -11.62 -16.43
N TYR A 210 -8.14 -11.28 -15.46
CA TYR A 210 -6.80 -11.86 -15.32
C TYR A 210 -6.73 -12.86 -14.17
N TYR A 211 -7.36 -12.59 -13.03
CA TYR A 211 -7.25 -13.42 -11.82
C TYR A 211 -8.53 -13.44 -10.98
N MET A 212 -8.64 -14.48 -10.14
CA MET A 212 -9.77 -14.74 -9.24
C MET A 212 -9.51 -14.22 -7.83
N GLU A 213 -10.56 -14.20 -7.00
CA GLU A 213 -10.49 -13.85 -5.57
C GLU A 213 -9.51 -14.77 -4.82
N GLY A 214 -8.65 -14.16 -4.01
CA GLY A 214 -7.58 -14.86 -3.29
C GLY A 214 -8.09 -15.95 -2.35
N ASN A 215 -7.31 -17.03 -2.26
CA ASN A 215 -7.60 -18.20 -1.42
C ASN A 215 -6.65 -18.35 -0.21
N THR A 216 -5.84 -17.34 0.08
CA THR A 216 -4.88 -17.34 1.21
C THR A 216 -5.48 -16.84 2.52
N GLY A 217 -6.71 -16.33 2.49
CA GLY A 217 -7.36 -15.73 3.66
C GLY A 217 -6.71 -14.42 4.07
N HIS A 218 -6.43 -14.24 5.36
CA HIS A 218 -5.90 -12.99 5.91
C HIS A 218 -4.59 -13.24 6.69
N PRO A 219 -3.52 -13.73 6.04
CA PRO A 219 -2.29 -14.10 6.73
C PRO A 219 -1.62 -12.89 7.38
N VAL A 220 -1.05 -13.12 8.57
CA VAL A 220 -0.19 -12.16 9.28
C VAL A 220 1.19 -12.77 9.41
N PHE A 221 2.21 -12.04 8.98
CA PHE A 221 3.59 -12.49 8.94
C PHE A 221 4.32 -11.96 10.18
N GLN A 222 4.77 -12.88 11.03
CA GLN A 222 5.64 -12.53 12.15
C GLN A 222 7.06 -12.28 11.63
N THR A 223 7.54 -11.06 11.81
CA THR A 223 8.93 -10.68 11.52
C THR A 223 9.65 -10.28 12.81
N GLN A 224 10.96 -10.08 12.76
CA GLN A 224 11.69 -9.51 13.90
C GLN A 224 11.28 -8.05 14.20
N PHE A 225 10.65 -7.37 13.23
CA PHE A 225 10.30 -5.96 13.28
C PHE A 225 8.81 -5.71 13.56
N GLY A 226 8.03 -6.77 13.82
CA GLY A 226 6.58 -6.69 14.09
C GLY A 226 5.76 -7.67 13.26
N LYS A 227 4.47 -7.74 13.59
CA LYS A 227 3.47 -8.54 12.86
C LYS A 227 2.88 -7.70 11.72
N ILE A 228 3.15 -8.11 10.48
CA ILE A 228 2.72 -7.37 9.29
C ILE A 228 1.67 -8.13 8.50
N ALA A 229 0.79 -7.39 7.84
CA ALA A 229 -0.18 -7.91 6.89
C ALA A 229 -0.21 -7.05 5.63
N VAL A 230 -0.81 -7.57 4.55
CA VAL A 230 -0.92 -6.86 3.27
C VAL A 230 -2.37 -6.91 2.77
N ASN A 231 -3.06 -5.78 2.86
CA ASN A 231 -4.37 -5.58 2.25
C ASN A 231 -4.18 -5.03 0.83
N ILE A 232 -4.32 -5.85 -0.20
CA ILE A 232 -3.98 -5.44 -1.56
C ILE A 232 -5.11 -4.60 -2.20
N CYS A 233 -4.76 -3.37 -2.57
CA CYS A 233 -5.51 -2.43 -3.41
C CYS A 233 -7.01 -2.34 -3.12
N TYR A 234 -7.87 -2.98 -3.93
CA TYR A 234 -9.33 -2.87 -3.84
C TYR A 234 -9.90 -3.44 -2.53
N GLY A 235 -9.12 -4.26 -1.83
CA GLY A 235 -9.41 -4.63 -0.44
C GLY A 235 -9.46 -3.44 0.52
N ARG A 236 -8.98 -2.24 0.11
CA ARG A 236 -9.10 -1.00 0.89
C ARG A 236 -10.54 -0.59 1.15
N HIS A 237 -11.44 -0.90 0.22
CA HIS A 237 -12.86 -0.53 0.30
C HIS A 237 -13.67 -1.43 1.24
N HIS A 238 -13.06 -2.48 1.80
CA HIS A 238 -13.75 -3.53 2.54
C HIS A 238 -13.32 -3.50 4.01
N PRO A 239 -14.09 -2.84 4.91
CA PRO A 239 -13.76 -2.77 6.34
C PRO A 239 -13.52 -4.14 6.98
N LEU A 240 -14.27 -5.17 6.55
CA LEU A 240 -14.09 -6.54 7.03
C LEU A 240 -12.72 -7.13 6.68
N ASN A 241 -12.16 -6.81 5.51
CA ASN A 241 -10.84 -7.28 5.11
C ASN A 241 -9.74 -6.72 6.04
N TRP A 242 -9.82 -5.42 6.34
CA TRP A 242 -8.94 -4.78 7.33
C TRP A 242 -9.10 -5.39 8.73
N LEU A 243 -10.35 -5.59 9.16
CA LEU A 243 -10.67 -6.17 10.44
C LEU A 243 -10.05 -7.56 10.61
N MET A 244 -10.15 -8.42 9.60
CA MET A 244 -9.67 -9.79 9.69
C MET A 244 -8.15 -9.89 9.86
N TYR A 245 -7.36 -9.04 9.17
CA TYR A 245 -5.91 -8.96 9.44
C TYR A 245 -5.62 -8.53 10.88
N SER A 246 -6.40 -7.58 11.40
CA SER A 246 -6.23 -7.11 12.77
C SER A 246 -6.69 -8.11 13.83
N ILE A 247 -7.75 -8.89 13.56
CA ILE A 247 -8.18 -10.03 14.42
C ILE A 247 -7.07 -11.08 14.49
N HIS A 248 -6.36 -11.33 13.39
CA HIS A 248 -5.18 -12.19 13.35
C HIS A 248 -3.92 -11.55 13.98
N GLY A 249 -4.02 -10.33 14.52
CA GLY A 249 -2.98 -9.69 15.31
C GLY A 249 -1.98 -8.86 14.52
N ALA A 250 -2.33 -8.39 13.32
CA ALA A 250 -1.50 -7.44 12.58
C ALA A 250 -1.26 -6.15 13.38
N GLU A 251 0.00 -5.75 13.51
CA GLU A 251 0.45 -4.49 14.12
C GLU A 251 0.61 -3.39 13.06
N LEU A 252 0.96 -3.79 11.83
CA LEU A 252 1.03 -2.93 10.66
C LEU A 252 0.35 -3.61 9.47
N ILE A 253 -0.48 -2.87 8.73
CA ILE A 253 -1.13 -3.36 7.52
C ILE A 253 -0.71 -2.50 6.33
N PHE A 254 0.05 -3.08 5.41
CA PHE A 254 0.41 -2.44 4.15
C PHE A 254 -0.77 -2.49 3.18
N ASN A 255 -0.97 -1.42 2.43
CA ASN A 255 -1.99 -1.33 1.38
C ASN A 255 -1.38 -0.86 0.05
N PRO A 256 -0.68 -1.76 -0.65
CA PRO A 256 -0.18 -1.49 -1.98
C PRO A 256 -1.35 -1.37 -2.95
N SER A 257 -1.39 -0.27 -3.69
CA SER A 257 -2.49 0.08 -4.58
C SER A 257 -1.99 0.63 -5.91
N ALA A 258 -2.79 0.47 -6.93
CA ALA A 258 -2.78 1.30 -8.12
C ALA A 258 -4.21 1.81 -8.35
N THR A 259 -4.40 3.12 -8.28
CA THR A 259 -5.73 3.72 -8.50
C THR A 259 -5.63 5.12 -9.09
N VAL A 260 -6.59 5.46 -9.95
CA VAL A 260 -6.67 6.74 -10.66
C VAL A 260 -7.99 7.46 -10.42
N GLY A 261 -8.02 8.73 -10.82
CA GLY A 261 -9.25 9.44 -11.13
C GLY A 261 -9.96 10.14 -9.96
N LEU A 262 -10.85 11.06 -10.34
CA LEU A 262 -11.56 11.99 -9.46
C LEU A 262 -12.51 11.33 -8.46
N LEU A 263 -13.01 10.14 -8.77
CA LEU A 263 -13.91 9.41 -7.88
C LEU A 263 -13.15 8.64 -6.79
N SER A 264 -11.95 8.15 -7.11
CA SER A 264 -11.14 7.37 -6.16
C SER A 264 -10.39 8.24 -5.17
N GLU A 265 -9.78 9.33 -5.64
CA GLU A 265 -8.91 10.17 -4.82
C GLU A 265 -9.56 10.72 -3.53
N PRO A 266 -10.84 11.15 -3.51
CA PRO A 266 -11.50 11.58 -2.28
C PRO A 266 -11.62 10.50 -1.21
N MET A 267 -11.61 9.20 -1.58
CA MET A 267 -11.65 8.09 -0.63
C MET A 267 -10.26 7.77 -0.05
N TRP A 268 -9.19 8.10 -0.78
CA TRP A 268 -7.81 7.79 -0.38
C TRP A 268 -7.42 8.24 1.03
N PRO A 269 -7.73 9.48 1.47
CA PRO A 269 -7.38 9.92 2.82
C PRO A 269 -8.29 9.36 3.92
N ILE A 270 -9.34 8.62 3.55
CA ILE A 270 -10.41 8.14 4.44
C ILE A 270 -10.19 6.67 4.81
N GLU A 271 -10.06 5.79 3.82
CA GLU A 271 -10.27 4.34 4.02
C GLU A 271 -9.16 3.69 4.85
N ALA A 272 -7.90 3.83 4.44
CA ALA A 272 -6.77 3.28 5.20
C ALA A 272 -6.65 3.96 6.57
N ARG A 273 -6.91 5.27 6.66
CA ARG A 273 -6.94 5.98 7.93
C ARG A 273 -8.03 5.46 8.87
N ASN A 274 -9.24 5.22 8.36
CA ASN A 274 -10.32 4.62 9.14
C ASN A 274 -9.96 3.21 9.60
N ALA A 275 -9.30 2.42 8.74
CA ALA A 275 -8.81 1.10 9.10
C ALA A 275 -7.81 1.15 10.27
N ALA A 276 -6.86 2.10 10.29
CA ALA A 276 -5.94 2.27 11.43
C ALA A 276 -6.70 2.54 12.73
N ILE A 277 -7.66 3.46 12.70
CA ILE A 277 -8.49 3.86 13.85
C ILE A 277 -9.34 2.70 14.35
N ALA A 278 -10.09 2.04 13.47
CA ALA A 278 -11.05 0.99 13.84
C ALA A 278 -10.36 -0.25 14.42
N ASN A 279 -9.10 -0.48 14.03
CA ASN A 279 -8.39 -1.73 14.30
C ASN A 279 -7.23 -1.61 15.30
N HIS A 280 -6.90 -0.40 15.76
CA HIS A 280 -5.76 -0.13 16.65
C HIS A 280 -4.43 -0.67 16.10
N CYS A 281 -4.19 -0.44 14.81
CA CYS A 281 -2.94 -0.79 14.14
C CYS A 281 -2.45 0.37 13.26
N PHE A 282 -1.19 0.30 12.83
CA PHE A 282 -0.71 1.18 11.76
C PHE A 282 -1.22 0.69 10.40
N THR A 283 -1.48 1.62 9.49
CA THR A 283 -1.75 1.33 8.08
C THR A 283 -0.84 2.14 7.19
N CYS A 284 -0.35 1.51 6.12
CA CYS A 284 0.60 2.12 5.21
C CYS A 284 0.04 2.07 3.78
N ALA A 285 -0.57 3.16 3.32
CA ALA A 285 -1.19 3.25 2.00
C ALA A 285 -0.17 3.71 0.96
N ILE A 286 -0.03 2.94 -0.13
CA ILE A 286 0.94 3.20 -1.19
C ILE A 286 0.19 3.20 -2.52
N ASN A 287 0.25 4.28 -3.28
CA ASN A 287 -0.30 4.32 -4.62
C ASN A 287 0.81 4.55 -5.64
N ARG A 288 0.60 3.99 -6.83
CA ARG A 288 1.37 4.32 -8.04
C ARG A 288 1.32 5.82 -8.35
N VAL A 289 2.32 6.29 -9.10
CA VAL A 289 2.36 7.66 -9.67
C VAL A 289 2.50 7.65 -11.18
N GLY A 290 2.07 8.74 -11.82
CA GLY A 290 2.26 8.96 -13.25
C GLY A 290 1.06 8.55 -14.10
N THR A 291 1.23 8.61 -15.42
CA THR A 291 0.21 8.20 -16.40
C THR A 291 0.88 7.27 -17.39
N GLU A 292 0.22 6.15 -17.64
CA GLU A 292 0.71 5.08 -18.51
C GLU A 292 -0.12 5.08 -19.80
N TYR A 293 0.55 4.92 -20.93
CA TYR A 293 -0.06 4.89 -22.26
C TYR A 293 0.19 3.52 -22.89
N PHE A 294 -0.80 2.95 -23.56
CA PHE A 294 -0.73 1.63 -24.20
C PHE A 294 -0.85 1.75 -25.72
N GLU A 295 -0.25 0.79 -26.45
CA GLU A 295 -0.21 0.79 -27.90
C GLU A 295 -1.62 0.75 -28.53
N ASN A 296 -2.49 -0.12 -28.03
CA ASN A 296 -3.85 -0.27 -28.54
C ASN A 296 -4.85 0.57 -27.73
N GLU A 297 -5.85 1.13 -28.44
CA GLU A 297 -6.95 1.83 -27.79
C GLU A 297 -7.83 0.86 -26.98
N PHE A 298 -8.31 1.32 -25.82
CA PHE A 298 -9.30 0.61 -25.00
C PHE A 298 -10.41 1.55 -24.53
N THR A 299 -11.46 0.98 -23.94
CA THR A 299 -12.62 1.74 -23.43
C THR A 299 -12.86 1.47 -21.95
N SER A 300 -13.23 2.52 -21.21
CA SER A 300 -13.43 2.49 -19.76
C SER A 300 -14.83 2.07 -19.32
N GLY A 301 -15.71 1.68 -20.27
CA GLY A 301 -17.09 1.29 -19.97
C GLY A 301 -18.01 2.44 -19.52
N ASP A 302 -17.63 3.69 -19.78
CA ASP A 302 -18.35 4.91 -19.36
C ASP A 302 -19.05 5.63 -20.54
N GLY A 303 -19.08 5.02 -21.71
CA GLY A 303 -19.67 5.57 -22.93
C GLY A 303 -18.82 6.62 -23.65
N LYS A 304 -17.59 6.92 -23.17
CA LYS A 304 -16.65 7.79 -23.88
C LYS A 304 -15.94 7.05 -25.01
N LYS A 305 -15.22 7.82 -25.84
CA LYS A 305 -14.40 7.29 -26.94
C LYS A 305 -13.26 6.41 -26.39
N ALA A 306 -12.80 5.50 -27.23
CA ALA A 306 -11.59 4.76 -26.97
C ALA A 306 -10.38 5.70 -26.86
N HIS A 307 -9.39 5.30 -26.09
CA HIS A 307 -8.20 6.10 -25.77
C HIS A 307 -7.03 5.18 -25.40
N HIS A 308 -5.83 5.76 -25.27
CA HIS A 308 -4.60 5.03 -24.98
C HIS A 308 -4.11 5.19 -23.54
N ASP A 309 -4.60 6.19 -22.79
CA ASP A 309 -4.08 6.53 -21.46
C ASP A 309 -4.91 5.91 -20.34
N PHE A 310 -4.28 5.19 -19.40
CA PHE A 310 -4.98 4.60 -18.25
C PHE A 310 -5.64 5.67 -17.35
N GLY A 311 -5.08 6.88 -17.37
CA GLY A 311 -5.37 7.94 -16.42
C GLY A 311 -4.20 8.16 -15.45
N HIS A 312 -4.37 9.16 -14.58
CA HIS A 312 -3.32 9.60 -13.68
C HIS A 312 -3.38 8.89 -12.33
N PHE A 313 -2.36 8.09 -12.03
CA PHE A 313 -2.11 7.56 -10.70
C PHE A 313 -1.56 8.68 -9.83
N TYR A 314 -2.27 8.95 -8.73
CA TYR A 314 -2.12 10.17 -7.95
C TYR A 314 -1.21 10.04 -6.72
N GLY A 315 -0.41 8.98 -6.60
CA GLY A 315 0.55 8.80 -5.50
C GLY A 315 -0.05 9.05 -4.13
N SER A 316 0.42 10.11 -3.46
CA SER A 316 -0.13 10.51 -2.15
C SER A 316 0.02 9.42 -1.09
N SER A 317 1.06 8.59 -1.18
CA SER A 317 1.32 7.54 -0.22
C SER A 317 1.53 8.11 1.18
N TYR A 318 0.99 7.45 2.21
CA TYR A 318 1.01 7.93 3.59
C TYR A 318 0.93 6.80 4.62
N VAL A 319 1.26 7.12 5.88
CA VAL A 319 1.04 6.26 7.04
C VAL A 319 -0.05 6.86 7.93
N ALA A 320 -0.98 6.03 8.39
CA ALA A 320 -1.90 6.37 9.46
C ALA A 320 -1.63 5.50 10.70
N ALA A 321 -1.79 6.13 11.86
CA ALA A 321 -1.54 5.56 13.17
C ALA A 321 -2.85 5.21 13.88
N PRO A 322 -2.80 4.29 14.86
CA PRO A 322 -3.98 3.86 15.62
C PRO A 322 -4.64 5.00 16.40
N ASP A 323 -3.90 6.04 16.80
CA ASP A 323 -4.43 7.19 17.54
C ASP A 323 -5.22 8.19 16.65
N GLY A 324 -5.42 7.86 15.37
CA GLY A 324 -6.09 8.69 14.38
C GLY A 324 -5.20 9.74 13.72
N SER A 325 -3.94 9.86 14.16
CA SER A 325 -2.96 10.69 13.46
C SER A 325 -2.47 10.04 12.16
N ARG A 326 -1.95 10.85 11.24
CA ARG A 326 -1.37 10.37 9.98
C ARG A 326 -0.27 11.29 9.47
N SER A 327 0.60 10.75 8.63
CA SER A 327 1.59 11.55 7.91
C SER A 327 0.92 12.38 6.81
N PRO A 328 1.60 13.48 6.39
CA PRO A 328 1.46 14.03 5.05
C PRO A 328 1.56 12.95 3.97
N GLY A 329 0.90 13.18 2.84
CA GLY A 329 1.12 12.42 1.61
C GLY A 329 2.47 12.74 0.95
N LEU A 330 3.00 11.76 0.23
CA LEU A 330 4.00 12.01 -0.82
C LEU A 330 3.36 12.76 -2.00
N SER A 331 4.20 13.18 -2.96
CA SER A 331 3.74 13.86 -4.17
C SER A 331 2.70 13.03 -4.94
N ARG A 332 1.84 13.73 -5.67
CA ARG A 332 0.90 13.10 -6.61
C ARG A 332 1.54 12.67 -7.92
N THR A 333 2.71 13.25 -8.25
CA THR A 333 3.28 13.20 -9.58
C THR A 333 4.74 12.74 -9.62
N ARG A 334 5.43 12.69 -8.49
CA ARG A 334 6.85 12.30 -8.38
C ARG A 334 6.99 10.93 -7.73
N ASP A 335 8.01 10.19 -8.16
CA ASP A 335 8.53 9.05 -7.41
C ASP A 335 8.89 9.51 -6.00
N GLY A 336 8.79 8.63 -5.02
CA GLY A 336 9.16 9.00 -3.66
C GLY A 336 9.27 7.85 -2.68
N LEU A 337 10.07 8.10 -1.65
CA LEU A 337 10.29 7.26 -0.49
C LEU A 337 9.79 8.00 0.76
N LEU A 338 8.80 7.41 1.43
CA LEU A 338 8.34 7.86 2.74
C LEU A 338 8.92 6.96 3.83
N VAL A 339 9.76 7.53 4.68
CA VAL A 339 10.33 6.87 5.85
C VAL A 339 9.54 7.27 7.08
N THR A 340 9.06 6.30 7.83
CA THR A 340 8.34 6.54 9.08
C THR A 340 8.90 5.72 10.21
N GLU A 341 9.36 6.40 11.26
CA GLU A 341 9.73 5.76 12.52
C GLU A 341 8.48 5.68 13.40
N MET A 342 8.17 4.49 13.93
CA MET A 342 6.97 4.28 14.74
C MET A 342 7.25 3.33 15.90
N ASP A 343 6.71 3.64 17.07
CA ASP A 343 6.69 2.70 18.20
C ASP A 343 5.42 1.85 18.17
N LEU A 344 5.59 0.54 17.96
CA LEU A 344 4.48 -0.43 17.86
C LEU A 344 3.72 -0.61 19.17
N ASN A 345 4.25 -0.15 20.31
CA ASN A 345 3.51 -0.14 21.57
C ASN A 345 2.28 0.79 21.50
N LEU A 346 2.27 1.79 20.60
CA LEU A 346 1.13 2.69 20.42
C LEU A 346 -0.17 1.93 20.11
N ASN A 347 -0.09 0.84 19.34
CA ASN A 347 -1.24 -0.02 19.01
C ASN A 347 -1.98 -0.47 20.29
N ARG A 348 -1.23 -0.94 21.28
CA ARG A 348 -1.78 -1.41 22.55
C ARG A 348 -2.28 -0.27 23.41
N GLN A 349 -1.52 0.81 23.51
CA GLN A 349 -1.90 1.98 24.33
C GLN A 349 -3.23 2.58 23.87
N VAL A 350 -3.45 2.66 22.55
CA VAL A 350 -4.72 3.12 21.98
C VAL A 350 -5.82 2.07 22.20
N ALA A 351 -5.52 0.79 22.01
CA ALA A 351 -6.47 -0.29 22.26
C ALA A 351 -6.99 -0.30 23.71
N ASP A 352 -6.12 -0.12 24.70
CA ASP A 352 -6.51 -0.08 26.13
C ASP A 352 -7.33 1.17 26.48
N LYS A 353 -7.06 2.30 25.80
CA LYS A 353 -7.77 3.56 26.02
C LYS A 353 -9.17 3.56 25.40
N TRP A 354 -9.31 3.07 24.17
CA TRP A 354 -10.55 3.16 23.39
C TRP A 354 -11.36 1.85 23.37
N ASN A 355 -10.72 0.72 23.64
CA ASN A 355 -11.34 -0.58 23.84
C ASN A 355 -12.21 -1.10 22.68
N PHE A 356 -12.00 -0.66 21.43
CA PHE A 356 -12.83 -1.10 20.29
C PHE A 356 -12.85 -2.62 20.08
N LYS A 357 -11.72 -3.31 20.32
CA LYS A 357 -11.69 -4.78 20.24
C LYS A 357 -12.48 -5.44 21.38
N MET A 358 -12.39 -4.89 22.60
CA MET A 358 -13.15 -5.36 23.76
C MET A 358 -14.67 -5.21 23.54
N THR A 359 -15.08 -4.13 22.88
CA THR A 359 -16.50 -3.84 22.58
C THR A 359 -16.93 -4.28 21.17
N GLY A 360 -16.09 -5.03 20.45
CA GLY A 360 -16.33 -5.37 19.05
C GLY A 360 -17.49 -6.33 18.79
N ARG A 361 -17.98 -7.03 19.82
CA ARG A 361 -19.11 -7.99 19.75
C ARG A 361 -19.03 -8.95 18.56
N TYR A 362 -17.82 -9.42 18.24
CA TYR A 362 -17.57 -10.16 17.00
C TYR A 362 -18.40 -11.44 16.85
N GLU A 363 -18.73 -12.12 17.94
CA GLU A 363 -19.63 -13.28 17.94
C GLU A 363 -21.05 -12.94 17.42
N MET A 364 -21.59 -11.79 17.84
CA MET A 364 -22.89 -11.32 17.36
C MET A 364 -22.83 -11.04 15.85
N TYR A 365 -21.81 -10.30 15.40
CA TYR A 365 -21.66 -9.99 13.97
C TYR A 365 -21.42 -11.24 13.11
N ALA A 366 -20.72 -12.25 13.64
CA ALA A 366 -20.52 -13.52 12.94
C ALA A 366 -21.85 -14.23 12.69
N GLU A 367 -22.73 -14.32 13.71
CA GLU A 367 -24.05 -14.92 13.56
C GLU A 367 -24.99 -14.08 12.66
N GLU A 368 -24.90 -12.75 12.72
CA GLU A 368 -25.68 -11.87 11.83
C GLU A 368 -25.24 -12.00 10.37
N LEU A 369 -23.93 -12.00 10.08
CA LEU A 369 -23.41 -12.20 8.73
C LEU A 369 -23.75 -13.59 8.20
N LYS A 370 -23.63 -14.63 9.04
CA LYS A 370 -24.01 -16.01 8.70
C LYS A 370 -25.48 -16.10 8.27
N LYS A 371 -26.38 -15.40 8.96
CA LYS A 371 -27.80 -15.30 8.58
C LYS A 371 -27.99 -14.49 7.30
N ALA A 372 -27.30 -13.37 7.15
CA ALA A 372 -27.43 -12.46 6.02
C ALA A 372 -27.06 -13.09 4.67
N ILE A 373 -26.16 -14.08 4.65
CA ILE A 373 -25.72 -14.77 3.43
C ILE A 373 -26.59 -15.97 3.03
N GLN A 374 -27.61 -16.34 3.82
CA GLN A 374 -28.51 -17.45 3.46
C GLN A 374 -29.48 -17.05 2.34
N HIS A 375 -29.86 -18.01 1.49
CA HIS A 375 -30.77 -17.76 0.35
C HIS A 375 -32.16 -17.27 0.77
N ASP A 376 -32.63 -17.61 1.97
CA ASP A 376 -33.93 -17.26 2.51
C ASP A 376 -33.88 -16.08 3.50
N PHE A 377 -32.76 -15.36 3.55
CA PHE A 377 -32.58 -14.22 4.44
C PHE A 377 -33.67 -13.17 4.25
N LYS A 378 -34.28 -12.77 5.37
CA LYS A 378 -35.22 -11.64 5.43
C LYS A 378 -34.59 -10.53 6.26
N PRO A 379 -34.41 -9.31 5.71
CA PRO A 379 -33.92 -8.16 6.46
C PRO A 379 -34.76 -7.90 7.72
N ASN A 380 -34.11 -7.56 8.82
CA ASN A 380 -34.79 -7.23 10.08
C ASN A 380 -35.39 -5.81 10.02
N ILE A 381 -36.52 -5.67 9.31
CA ILE A 381 -37.30 -4.45 9.18
C ILE A 381 -38.51 -4.54 10.10
N LYS A 382 -38.80 -3.49 10.89
CA LYS A 382 -40.02 -3.37 11.70
C LYS A 382 -40.97 -2.40 11.01
N GLU A 383 -42.22 -2.81 10.84
CA GLU A 383 -43.31 -1.98 10.31
C GLU A 383 -44.17 -1.40 11.43
#